data_AF-A0A8J3XIX0-F1
#
_entry.id   AF-A0A8J3XIX0-F1
#
_cell.length_a   1.000
_cell.length_b   1.000
_cell.length_c   1.000
_cell.angle_alpha   90.00
_cell.angle_beta   90.00
_cell.angle_gamma   90.00
#
_symmetry.space_group_name_H-M   'P 1'
#
loop_
_entity.id
_entity.type
_entity.pdbx_description
1 polymer ?
#
loop_
_entity_poly.entity_id
_entity_poly.type
_entity_poly.pdbx_seq_one_letter_code
_entity_poly.pdbx_strand_id
1 'polypeptide(L)'
;MHTIDTSVVIEASPQEVWAVIVDFGRYEEWNPFILKAGGQAVVGTTLRLHIRTPGDDGMTHRPTVVIAEPAKHLQWLGKVAIPGLLAARHDFILEPRGEGTSLEGFVCPARIASVGARSAR
;
A
#
# COMPACT_ATOMS: atom_id res chain seq x y z
N MET A 1 -12.18 15.38 6.18
CA MET A 1 -11.52 14.32 5.40
C MET A 1 -10.04 14.49 5.65
N HIS A 2 -9.39 13.51 6.28
CA HIS A 2 -7.97 13.60 6.62
C HIS A 2 -7.22 12.63 5.72
N THR A 3 -6.40 13.14 4.82
CA THR A 3 -5.45 12.33 4.04
C THR A 3 -4.08 12.53 4.66
N ILE A 4 -3.28 11.45 4.71
CA ILE A 4 -1.85 11.54 4.98
C ILE A 4 -1.16 11.33 3.64
N ASP A 5 -0.46 12.35 3.19
CA ASP A 5 0.29 12.39 1.93
C ASP A 5 1.77 12.50 2.28
N THR A 6 2.59 11.59 1.77
CA THR A 6 4.05 11.64 1.93
C THR A 6 4.72 11.44 0.58
N SER A 7 5.85 12.12 0.36
CA SER A 7 6.66 11.92 -0.83
C SER A 7 8.13 11.84 -0.47
N VAL A 8 8.87 10.99 -1.17
CA VAL A 8 10.32 10.81 -1.02
C VAL A 8 10.96 10.58 -2.38
N VAL A 9 12.14 11.14 -2.58
CA VAL A 9 12.97 10.85 -3.76
C VAL A 9 13.96 9.75 -3.40
N ILE A 10 13.98 8.69 -4.18
CA ILE A 10 14.86 7.54 -4.04
C ILE A 10 15.84 7.54 -5.22
N GLU A 11 17.14 7.45 -4.94
CA GLU A 11 18.21 7.35 -5.94
C GLU A 11 18.26 5.92 -6.54
N ALA A 12 17.15 5.49 -7.12
CA ALA A 12 17.00 4.21 -7.81
C ALA A 12 15.93 4.34 -8.90
N SER A 13 15.99 3.47 -9.90
CA SER A 13 14.99 3.40 -10.96
C SER A 13 13.62 2.96 -10.42
N PRO A 14 12.51 3.32 -11.09
CA PRO A 14 11.18 2.90 -10.67
C PRO A 14 11.02 1.37 -10.59
N GLN A 15 11.78 0.63 -11.40
CA GLN A 15 11.80 -0.83 -11.40
C GLN A 15 12.44 -1.40 -10.13
N GLU A 16 13.54 -0.81 -9.67
CA GLU A 16 14.22 -1.21 -8.43
C GLU A 16 13.34 -0.90 -7.21
N VAL A 17 12.78 0.31 -7.16
CA VAL A 17 11.84 0.70 -6.10
C VAL A 17 10.61 -0.21 -6.08
N TRP A 18 10.06 -0.51 -7.26
CA TRP A 18 8.93 -1.44 -7.38
C TRP A 18 9.27 -2.84 -6.86
N ALA A 19 10.44 -3.38 -7.20
CA ALA A 19 10.86 -4.70 -6.76
C ALA A 19 10.87 -4.80 -5.22
N VAL A 20 11.34 -3.76 -4.52
CA VAL A 20 11.30 -3.69 -3.05
C VAL A 20 9.86 -3.56 -2.53
N ILE A 21 9.05 -2.72 -3.16
CA ILE A 21 7.66 -2.50 -2.75
C ILE A 21 6.80 -3.77 -2.92
N VAL A 22 7.02 -4.61 -3.93
CA VAL A 22 6.22 -5.83 -4.10
C VAL A 22 6.80 -7.07 -3.42
N ASP A 23 8.01 -6.97 -2.84
CA ASP A 23 8.64 -8.03 -2.08
C ASP A 23 8.11 -8.08 -0.64
N PHE A 24 6.85 -8.49 -0.51
CA PHE A 24 6.16 -8.62 0.77
C PHE A 24 6.90 -9.48 1.80
N GLY A 25 7.69 -10.45 1.35
CA GLY A 25 8.44 -11.32 2.24
C GLY A 25 9.53 -10.59 3.03
N ARG A 26 10.00 -9.45 2.52
CA ARG A 26 11.12 -8.68 3.08
C ARG A 26 10.69 -7.32 3.64
N TYR A 27 9.39 -7.11 3.85
CA TYR A 27 8.87 -5.85 4.38
C TYR A 27 9.44 -5.51 5.76
N GLU A 28 9.70 -6.50 6.60
CA GLU A 28 10.26 -6.28 7.95
C GLU A 28 11.66 -5.67 7.95
N GLU A 29 12.40 -5.78 6.85
CA GLU A 29 13.75 -5.23 6.72
C GLU A 29 13.75 -3.69 6.68
N TRP A 30 12.65 -3.07 6.21
CA TRP A 30 12.57 -1.62 6.04
C TRP A 30 11.32 -0.98 6.68
N ASN A 31 10.28 -1.76 6.98
CA ASN A 31 9.03 -1.27 7.58
C ASN A 31 8.93 -1.70 9.05
N PRO A 32 9.12 -0.78 10.02
CA PRO A 32 9.12 -1.11 11.44
C PRO A 32 7.74 -1.50 12.00
N PHE A 33 6.66 -1.23 11.26
CA PHE A 33 5.29 -1.53 11.69
C PHE A 33 4.78 -2.84 11.08
N ILE A 34 5.16 -3.16 9.83
CA ILE A 34 4.72 -4.38 9.14
C ILE A 34 5.76 -5.48 9.35
N LEU A 35 5.57 -6.27 10.40
CA LEU A 35 6.50 -7.33 10.78
C LEU A 35 6.41 -8.56 9.88
N LYS A 36 5.25 -8.80 9.27
CA LYS A 36 5.10 -9.87 8.27
C LYS A 36 4.13 -9.40 7.20
N ALA A 37 4.56 -9.45 5.95
CA ALA A 37 3.67 -9.30 4.82
C ALA A 37 3.74 -10.55 3.93
N GLY A 38 2.63 -10.86 3.28
CA GLY A 38 2.55 -11.98 2.36
C GLY A 38 1.40 -11.81 1.38
N GLY A 39 1.53 -12.43 0.22
CA GLY A 39 0.60 -12.27 -0.90
C GLY A 39 1.35 -11.92 -2.18
N GLN A 40 0.61 -11.39 -3.16
CA GLN A 40 1.15 -11.01 -4.46
C GLN A 40 0.54 -9.68 -4.89
N ALA A 41 1.33 -8.84 -5.55
CA ALA A 41 0.88 -7.57 -6.13
C ALA A 41 0.11 -7.84 -7.44
N VAL A 42 -1.05 -8.48 -7.32
CA VAL A 42 -1.93 -8.85 -8.43
C VAL A 42 -3.33 -8.39 -8.06
N VAL A 43 -4.01 -7.68 -8.95
CA VAL A 43 -5.35 -7.15 -8.69
C VAL A 43 -6.30 -8.28 -8.27
N GLY A 44 -7.06 -8.04 -7.19
CA GLY A 44 -8.01 -8.98 -6.60
C GLY A 44 -7.41 -9.92 -5.57
N THR A 45 -6.09 -10.01 -5.42
CA THR A 45 -5.49 -10.81 -4.35
C THR A 45 -5.69 -10.17 -2.99
N THR A 46 -5.71 -11.00 -1.96
CA THR A 46 -5.73 -10.56 -0.56
C THR A 46 -4.32 -10.69 0.02
N LEU A 47 -3.75 -9.58 0.48
CA LEU A 47 -2.50 -9.60 1.23
C LEU A 47 -2.78 -10.00 2.68
N ARG A 48 -1.74 -10.46 3.37
CA ARG A 48 -1.75 -10.73 4.81
C ARG A 48 -0.66 -9.89 5.45
N LEU A 49 -1.06 -8.83 6.15
CA LEU A 49 -0.14 -7.90 6.81
C LEU A 49 -0.29 -8.04 8.32
N HIS A 50 0.75 -8.46 9.02
CA HIS A 50 0.81 -8.41 10.48
C HIS A 50 1.44 -7.07 10.88
N ILE A 51 0.61 -6.19 11.42
CA ILE A 51 0.99 -4.82 11.77
C ILE A 51 1.06 -4.71 13.28
N ARG A 52 2.15 -4.16 13.80
CA ARG A 52 2.34 -3.89 15.22
C ARG A 52 2.59 -2.40 15.42
N THR A 53 1.78 -1.79 16.27
CA THR A 53 1.99 -0.40 16.73
C THR A 53 2.56 -0.38 18.15
N PRO A 54 3.26 0.70 18.55
CA PRO A 54 3.73 0.83 19.92
C PRO A 54 2.58 0.67 20.93
N GLY A 55 2.75 -0.23 21.90
CA GLY A 55 1.73 -0.51 22.93
C GLY A 55 0.66 -1.53 22.55
N ASP A 56 0.74 -2.16 21.37
CA ASP A 56 -0.15 -3.23 20.94
C ASP A 56 0.64 -4.51 20.61
N ASP A 57 0.01 -5.67 20.80
CA ASP A 57 0.54 -7.00 20.43
C ASP A 57 0.48 -7.24 18.91
N GLY A 58 -0.20 -6.36 18.19
CA GLY A 58 -0.29 -6.33 16.74
C GLY A 58 -1.47 -7.15 16.21
N MET A 59 -1.91 -6.80 15.00
CA MET A 59 -3.08 -7.37 14.36
C MET A 59 -2.80 -7.78 12.93
N THR A 60 -3.42 -8.87 12.47
CA THR A 60 -3.38 -9.25 11.05
C THR A 60 -4.48 -8.55 10.26
N HIS A 61 -4.08 -7.73 9.31
CA HIS A 61 -4.93 -7.10 8.31
C HIS A 61 -4.93 -7.92 7.02
N ARG A 62 -6.07 -7.90 6.32
CA ARG A 62 -6.27 -8.59 5.05
C ARG A 62 -6.76 -7.64 3.96
N PRO A 63 -5.91 -6.70 3.50
CA PRO A 63 -6.31 -5.78 2.45
C PRO A 63 -6.36 -6.48 1.10
N THR A 64 -7.17 -5.96 0.19
CA THR A 64 -7.28 -6.46 -1.19
C THR A 64 -6.53 -5.52 -2.13
N VAL A 65 -5.67 -6.08 -2.99
CA VAL A 65 -4.99 -5.31 -4.04
C VAL A 65 -6.03 -4.90 -5.08
N VAL A 66 -6.07 -3.62 -5.43
CA VAL A 66 -7.02 -3.06 -6.39
C VAL A 66 -6.34 -2.41 -7.59
N ILE A 67 -5.08 -2.01 -7.47
CA ILE A 67 -4.23 -1.58 -8.59
C ILE A 67 -2.85 -2.22 -8.41
N ALA A 68 -2.31 -2.76 -9.50
CA ALA A 68 -0.96 -3.29 -9.56
C ALA A 68 -0.38 -3.06 -10.96
N GLU A 69 0.18 -1.89 -11.16
CA GLU A 69 0.86 -1.46 -12.39
C GLU A 69 2.37 -1.46 -12.15
N PRO A 70 3.11 -2.40 -12.75
CA PRO A 70 4.55 -2.52 -12.53
C PRO A 70 5.31 -1.20 -12.73
N ALA A 71 6.17 -0.87 -11.76
CA ALA A 71 6.99 0.34 -11.74
C ALA A 71 6.20 1.67 -11.80
N LYS A 72 4.90 1.66 -11.46
CA LYS A 72 4.04 2.83 -11.54
C LYS A 72 3.10 2.99 -10.35
N HIS A 73 2.28 1.98 -10.05
CA HIS A 73 1.22 2.14 -9.06
C HIS A 73 0.86 0.83 -8.38
N LEU A 74 0.97 0.80 -7.06
CA LEU A 74 0.39 -0.25 -6.23
C LEU A 74 -0.65 0.36 -5.32
N GLN A 75 -1.84 -0.22 -5.30
CA GLN A 75 -2.90 0.19 -4.38
C GLN A 75 -3.56 -1.03 -3.74
N TRP A 76 -3.74 -0.97 -2.43
CA TRP A 76 -4.58 -1.92 -1.71
C TRP A 76 -5.59 -1.24 -0.79
N LEU A 77 -6.70 -1.92 -0.55
CA LEU A 77 -7.78 -1.47 0.33
C LEU A 77 -7.84 -2.34 1.57
N GLY A 78 -7.53 -1.74 2.72
CA GLY A 78 -7.71 -2.35 4.04
C GLY A 78 -9.13 -2.20 4.54
N LYS A 79 -9.73 -3.31 4.98
CA LYS A 79 -10.91 -3.28 5.84
C LYS A 79 -10.40 -3.23 7.28
N VAL A 80 -10.74 -2.18 8.04
CA VAL A 80 -10.31 -2.07 9.43
C VAL A 80 -11.39 -2.66 10.34
N ALA A 81 -10.98 -3.50 11.28
CA ALA A 81 -11.86 -4.12 12.29
C ALA A 81 -12.09 -3.22 13.53
N ILE A 82 -11.56 -1.99 13.52
CA ILE A 82 -11.64 -1.03 14.62
C ILE A 82 -12.86 -0.12 14.39
N PRO A 83 -13.87 -0.13 15.28
CA PRO A 83 -15.01 0.76 15.18
C PRO A 83 -14.56 2.23 15.21
N GLY A 84 -14.82 2.99 14.14
CA GLY A 84 -14.45 4.40 14.02
C GLY A 84 -13.29 4.70 13.06
N LEU A 85 -12.52 3.70 12.62
CA LEU A 85 -11.51 3.87 11.57
C LEU A 85 -12.06 3.37 10.23
N LEU A 86 -12.22 4.31 9.29
CA LEU A 86 -12.66 4.08 7.92
C LEU A 86 -11.70 3.14 7.17
N ALA A 87 -12.18 2.43 6.15
CA ALA A 87 -11.36 1.53 5.34
C ALA A 87 -10.12 2.28 4.79
N ALA A 88 -8.91 1.83 5.12
CA ALA A 88 -7.70 2.54 4.72
C ALA A 88 -7.34 2.16 3.27
N ARG A 89 -7.37 3.14 2.36
CA ARG A 89 -6.73 3.01 1.06
C ARG A 89 -5.25 3.35 1.23
N HIS A 90 -4.39 2.47 0.74
CA HIS A 90 -2.96 2.69 0.69
C HIS A 90 -2.51 2.72 -0.76
N ASP A 91 -1.84 3.79 -1.17
CA ASP A 91 -1.27 3.95 -2.50
C ASP A 91 0.25 4.08 -2.42
N PHE A 92 0.92 3.53 -3.42
CA PHE A 92 2.31 3.80 -3.76
C PHE A 92 2.34 4.20 -5.23
N ILE A 93 2.62 5.46 -5.52
CA ILE A 93 2.76 5.99 -6.87
C ILE A 93 4.24 6.27 -7.13
N LEU A 94 4.78 5.71 -8.21
CA LEU A 94 6.17 5.84 -8.59
C LEU A 94 6.24 6.70 -9.85
N GLU A 95 6.91 7.84 -9.76
CA GLU A 95 7.17 8.73 -10.88
C GLU A 95 8.67 8.85 -11.15
N PRO A 96 9.15 8.64 -12.38
CA PRO A 96 10.54 8.89 -12.73
C PRO A 96 10.93 10.36 -12.50
N ARG A 97 12.06 10.61 -11.85
CA ARG A 97 12.65 11.95 -11.67
C ARG A 97 14.15 11.93 -11.90
N GLY A 98 14.57 12.37 -13.09
CA GLY A 98 15.98 12.38 -13.47
C GLY A 98 16.55 10.95 -13.42
N GLU A 99 17.59 10.73 -12.62
CA GLU A 99 18.19 9.40 -12.38
C GLU A 99 17.53 8.63 -11.21
N GLY A 100 16.51 9.19 -10.56
CA GLY A 100 15.82 8.58 -9.42
C GLY A 100 14.31 8.43 -9.62
N THR A 101 13.62 8.10 -8.53
CA THR A 101 12.17 7.90 -8.48
C THR A 101 11.56 8.72 -7.36
N SER A 102 10.50 9.47 -7.67
CA SER A 102 9.60 10.04 -6.67
C SER A 102 8.60 8.97 -6.26
N LEU A 103 8.59 8.60 -4.99
CA LEU A 103 7.60 7.70 -4.40
C LEU A 103 6.60 8.53 -3.60
N GLU A 104 5.34 8.51 -4.00
CA GLU A 104 4.24 9.13 -3.27
C GLU A 104 3.42 8.06 -2.54
N GLY A 105 3.30 8.22 -1.23
CA GLY A 105 2.49 7.39 -0.35
C GLY A 105 1.24 8.13 0.11
N PHE A 106 0.08 7.52 -0.08
CA PHE A 106 -1.18 8.07 0.40
C PHE A 106 -1.86 7.09 1.35
N VAL A 107 -2.25 7.57 2.53
CA VAL A 107 -3.14 6.85 3.44
C VAL A 107 -4.41 7.68 3.61
N CYS A 108 -5.50 7.21 3.02
CA CYS A 108 -6.81 7.87 3.11
C CYS A 108 -7.83 6.97 3.82
N PRO A 109 -8.56 7.49 4.83
CA PRO A 109 -9.74 6.85 5.39
C PRO A 109 -10.88 6.90 4.36
N ALA A 110 -11.04 5.84 3.57
CA ALA A 110 -12.11 5.69 2.59
C ALA A 110 -13.43 5.25 3.24
N ARG A 111 -14.54 5.90 2.86
CA ARG A 111 -15.87 5.29 2.98
C ARG A 111 -15.94 4.14 1.97
N ILE A 112 -16.44 2.98 2.39
CA ILE A 112 -16.78 1.88 1.47
C ILE A 112 -17.99 2.36 0.63
N ALA A 113 -17.71 3.07 -0.47
CA ALA A 113 -18.63 3.08 -1.59
C ALA A 113 -18.47 1.72 -2.25
N SER A 114 -19.57 0.97 -2.35
CA SER A 114 -19.64 -0.28 -3.11
C SER A 114 -18.92 -0.12 -4.44
N VAL A 115 -17.93 -0.97 -4.69
CA VAL A 115 -17.19 -1.05 -5.96
C VAL A 115 -18.19 -1.43 -7.06
N GLY A 116 -18.79 -0.42 -7.68
CA GLY A 116 -19.48 -0.53 -8.95
C GLY A 116 -18.46 -0.34 -10.05
N ALA A 117 -18.07 -1.45 -10.69
CA ALA A 117 -17.38 -1.41 -11.96
C ALA A 117 -18.10 -0.46 -12.91
N ARG A 118 -17.42 0.57 -13.42
CA ARG A 118 -17.86 1.25 -14.63
C ARG A 118 -16.65 1.57 -15.50
N SER A 119 -16.68 0.87 -16.63
CA SER A 119 -15.81 0.95 -17.79
C SER A 119 -15.70 2.37 -18.33
N ALA A 120 -14.53 2.68 -18.87
CA ALA A 120 -14.23 3.88 -19.62
C ALA A 120 -15.26 4.16 -20.73
N ARG A 121 -15.56 5.45 -20.91
CA ARG A 121 -15.89 6.04 -22.20
C ARG A 121 -15.51 7.51 -22.19
#